data_AF-A0A955F9Y0-F1
#
_entry.id   AF-A0A955F9Y0-F1
#
_cell.length_a   1.000
_cell.length_b   1.000
_cell.length_c   1.000
_cell.angle_alpha   90.00
_cell.angle_beta   90.00
_cell.angle_gamma   90.00
#
_symmetry.space_group_name_H-M   'P 1'
#
loop_
_entity.id
_entity.type
_entity.pdbx_description
1 polymer ?
#
loop_
_entity_poly.entity_id
_entity_poly.type
_entity_poly.pdbx_seq_one_letter_code
_entity_poly.pdbx_strand_id
1 'polypeptide(L)' 'MFYFAEVAAAVPSFDVLGKGLMVGLGLIGPTIGVGLIGGNYLKAVGRNPEAAKFFSQAMIFAAMVEVFGFIAFAATFILK' A
#
# COMPACT_ATOMS: atom_id res chain seq x y z
N MET A 1 38.52 -4.60 23.05
CA MET A 1 37.23 -3.90 22.98
C MET A 1 36.87 -3.49 21.55
N PHE A 2 37.80 -2.97 20.75
CA PHE A 2 37.57 -2.64 19.32
C PHE A 2 37.21 -3.86 18.43
N TYR A 3 37.77 -5.04 18.68
CA TYR A 3 37.52 -6.25 17.88
C TYR A 3 36.06 -6.75 17.92
N PHE A 4 35.35 -6.57 19.05
CA PHE A 4 33.95 -7.00 19.17
C PHE A 4 32.96 -6.05 18.47
N ALA A 5 33.32 -4.78 18.31
CA ALA A 5 32.48 -3.79 17.61
C ALA A 5 32.47 -4.01 16.09
N GLU A 6 33.60 -4.44 15.53
CA GLU A 6 33.75 -4.73 14.10
C GLU A 6 32.97 -5.98 13.68
N VAL A 7 32.95 -7.01 14.53
CA VAL A 7 32.15 -8.22 14.32
C VAL A 7 30.64 -7.93 14.39
N ALA A 8 30.20 -6.98 15.22
CA ALA A 8 28.80 -6.57 15.29
C ALA A 8 28.35 -5.79 14.03
N ALA A 9 29.23 -4.96 13.46
CA ALA A 9 28.95 -4.23 12.21
C ALA A 9 28.96 -5.14 10.96
N ALA A 10 29.60 -6.32 11.05
CA ALA A 10 29.61 -7.33 9.99
C ALA A 10 28.33 -8.18 9.94
N VAL A 11 27.40 -8.02 10.91
CA VAL A 11 26.09 -8.69 10.84
C VAL A 11 25.26 -8.00 9.75
N PRO A 12 24.86 -8.71 8.68
CA PRO A 12 24.04 -8.12 7.63
C PRO A 12 22.71 -7.63 8.20
N SER A 13 22.43 -6.34 8.06
CA SER A 13 21.12 -5.76 8.38
C SER A 13 20.12 -6.16 7.30
N PHE A 14 18.95 -6.64 7.73
CA PHE A 14 17.83 -6.97 6.86
C PHE A 14 16.84 -5.81 6.73
N ASP A 15 17.16 -4.62 7.24
CA ASP A 15 16.18 -3.53 7.39
C ASP A 15 15.68 -3.02 6.03
N VAL A 16 16.59 -2.92 5.05
CA VAL A 16 16.24 -2.51 3.68
C VAL A 16 15.33 -3.55 3.02
N LEU A 17 15.66 -4.85 3.18
CA LEU A 17 14.87 -5.94 2.64
C LEU A 17 13.49 -6.01 3.31
N GLY A 18 13.43 -5.89 4.64
CA GLY A 18 12.21 -5.87 5.42
C GLY A 18 11.30 -4.71 5.04
N LYS A 19 11.85 -3.49 4.89
CA LYS A 19 11.09 -2.31 4.43
C LYS A 19 10.57 -2.50 3.00
N GLY A 20 11.37 -3.05 2.10
CA GLY A 20 10.96 -3.36 0.73
C GLY A 20 9.82 -4.36 0.65
N LEU A 21 9.91 -5.46 1.42
CA LEU A 21 8.86 -6.48 1.50
C LEU A 21 7.58 -5.94 2.13
N MET A 22 7.68 -5.14 3.19
CA MET A 22 6.54 -4.53 3.85
C MET A 22 5.73 -3.64 2.90
N VAL A 23 6.39 -2.77 2.13
CA VAL A 23 5.71 -1.90 1.16
C VAL A 23 5.16 -2.73 0.00
N GLY A 24 5.98 -3.62 -0.57
CA GLY A 24 5.59 -4.43 -1.72
C GLY A 24 4.36 -5.30 -1.44
N LEU A 25 4.34 -6.01 -0.30
CA LEU A 25 3.21 -6.85 0.09
C LEU A 25 2.04 -6.02 0.62
N GLY A 26 2.30 -4.95 1.37
CA GLY A 26 1.28 -4.09 1.95
C GLY A 26 0.44 -3.33 0.92
N LEU A 27 0.99 -3.06 -0.27
CA LEU A 27 0.29 -2.39 -1.36
C LEU A 27 -0.59 -3.31 -2.22
N ILE A 28 -0.48 -4.64 -2.10
CA ILE A 28 -1.24 -5.59 -2.93
C ILE A 28 -2.76 -5.41 -2.70
N GLY A 29 -3.19 -5.41 -1.44
CA GLY A 29 -4.59 -5.24 -1.07
C GLY A 29 -5.19 -3.92 -1.59
N PRO A 30 -4.59 -2.76 -1.26
CA PRO A 30 -5.05 -1.46 -1.75
C PRO A 30 -5.17 -1.39 -3.27
N THR A 31 -4.13 -1.81 -3.99
CA THR A 31 -4.10 -1.75 -5.46
C THR A 31 -5.21 -2.58 -6.09
N ILE A 32 -5.44 -3.80 -5.58
CA ILE A 32 -6.54 -4.67 -6.04
C ILE A 32 -7.89 -4.03 -5.71
N GLY A 33 -8.08 -3.55 -4.48
CA GLY A 33 -9.34 -2.96 -4.04
C GLY A 33 -9.72 -1.72 -4.85
N VAL A 34 -8.77 -0.79 -5.07
CA VAL A 34 -8.98 0.39 -5.91
C VAL A 34 -9.30 0.00 -7.35
N GLY A 35 -8.58 -0.97 -7.92
CA GLY A 35 -8.83 -1.49 -9.26
C GLY A 35 -10.24 -2.09 -9.41
N LEU A 36 -10.71 -2.84 -8.41
CA LEU A 36 -12.07 -3.40 -8.39
C LEU A 36 -13.15 -2.32 -8.29
N ILE A 37 -12.93 -1.30 -7.45
CA ILE A 37 -13.87 -0.17 -7.29
C ILE A 37 -13.99 0.59 -8.62
N GLY A 38 -12.86 1.00 -9.20
CA GLY A 38 -12.84 1.73 -10.47
C GLY A 38 -13.41 0.91 -11.62
N GLY A 39 -13.02 -0.36 -11.73
CA GLY A 39 -13.52 -1.27 -12.77
C GLY A 39 -15.03 -1.50 -12.68
N ASN A 40 -15.58 -1.70 -11.47
CA ASN A 40 -17.02 -1.88 -11.29
C ASN A 40 -17.80 -0.58 -11.47
N TYR A 41 -17.24 0.56 -11.08
CA TYR A 41 -17.81 1.87 -11.38
C TYR A 41 -17.94 2.09 -12.89
N LEU A 42 -16.87 1.86 -13.65
CA LEU A 42 -16.88 2.02 -15.11
C LEU A 42 -17.86 1.05 -15.79
N LYS A 43 -17.94 -0.20 -15.32
CA LYS A 43 -18.95 -1.17 -15.80
C LYS A 43 -20.38 -0.70 -15.54
N ALA A 44 -20.64 -0.12 -14.36
CA ALA A 44 -21.96 0.42 -14.01
C ALA A 44 -22.32 1.60 -14.91
N VAL A 45 -21.41 2.55 -15.11
CA VAL A 45 -21.60 3.71 -15.98
C VAL A 45 -21.80 3.31 -17.44
N GLY A 46 -21.04 2.33 -17.94
CA GLY A 46 -21.19 1.83 -19.31
C GLY A 46 -22.56 1.16 -19.57
N ARG A 47 -23.20 0.60 -18.54
CA ARG A 47 -24.55 0.02 -18.62
C ARG A 47 -25.66 1.03 -18.38
N ASN A 48 -25.40 2.02 -17.54
CA ASN A 48 -26.32 3.10 -17.22
C ASN A 48 -25.54 4.42 -17.04
N PRO A 49 -25.60 5.35 -18.01
CA PRO A 49 -24.92 6.63 -17.92
C PRO A 49 -25.31 7.48 -16.68
N GLU A 50 -26.54 7.33 -16.16
CA GLU A 50 -26.97 8.04 -14.95
C GLU A 50 -26.21 7.61 -13.69
N ALA A 51 -25.56 6.45 -13.71
CA ALA A 51 -24.71 5.99 -12.60
C ALA A 51 -23.44 6.85 -12.45
N ALA A 52 -23.08 7.67 -13.44
CA ALA A 52 -21.92 8.54 -13.39
C ALA A 52 -21.95 9.50 -12.19
N LYS A 53 -23.16 9.87 -11.72
CA LYS A 53 -23.37 10.72 -10.53
C LYS A 53 -22.75 10.17 -9.24
N PHE A 54 -22.46 8.87 -9.18
CA PHE A 54 -21.84 8.22 -8.03
C PHE A 54 -20.30 8.24 -8.05
N PHE A 55 -19.66 9.00 -8.95
CA PHE A 55 -18.20 9.09 -9.03
C PHE A 55 -17.55 9.47 -7.69
N SER A 56 -18.08 10.50 -7.01
CA SER A 56 -17.56 10.96 -5.72
C SER A 56 -17.63 9.85 -4.66
N GLN A 57 -18.69 9.05 -4.67
CA GLN A 57 -18.84 7.93 -3.75
C GLN A 57 -17.85 6.80 -4.06
N ALA A 58 -17.62 6.50 -5.35
CA ALA A 58 -16.58 5.55 -5.75
C ALA A 58 -15.18 6.02 -5.32
N MET A 59 -14.90 7.32 -5.42
CA MET A 59 -13.64 7.90 -4.93
C MET A 59 -13.48 7.86 -3.42
N ILE A 60 -14.56 8.05 -2.64
CA ILE A 60 -14.50 7.86 -1.18
C ILE A 60 -14.12 6.42 -0.84
N PHE A 61 -14.74 5.42 -1.49
CA PHE A 61 -14.37 4.03 -1.26
C PHE A 61 -12.93 3.72 -1.68
N ALA A 62 -12.47 4.25 -2.82
CA ALA A 62 -11.09 4.10 -3.25
C ALA A 62 -10.12 4.71 -2.23
N ALA A 63 -10.40 5.91 -1.73
CA ALA A 63 -9.59 6.56 -0.70
C ALA A 63 -9.58 5.79 0.63
N MET A 64 -10.71 5.20 1.04
CA MET A 64 -10.79 4.36 2.23
C MET A 64 -9.90 3.11 2.10
N VAL A 65 -9.86 2.49 0.92
CA VAL A 65 -8.99 1.36 0.62
C VAL A 65 -7.51 1.77 0.62
N GLU A 66 -7.19 2.97 0.13
CA GLU A 66 -5.81 3.47 0.05
C GLU A 66 -5.19 3.74 1.43
N VAL A 67 -6.00 3.96 2.48
CA VAL A 67 -5.49 4.14 3.86
C VAL A 67 -4.60 2.97 4.29
N PHE A 68 -4.92 1.74 3.87
CA PHE A 68 -4.08 0.57 4.18
C PHE A 68 -2.70 0.64 3.49
N GLY A 69 -2.63 1.20 2.28
CA GLY A 69 -1.36 1.46 1.59
C GLY A 69 -0.52 2.49 2.32
N PHE A 70 -1.14 3.57 2.80
CA PHE A 70 -0.46 4.56 3.63
C PHE A 70 0.03 3.99 4.96
N ILE A 71 -0.70 3.08 5.59
CA ILE A 71 -0.25 2.40 6.81
C ILE A 71 1.00 1.55 6.52
N ALA A 72 1.01 0.77 5.43
CA ALA A 72 2.17 -0.03 5.03
C ALA A 72 3.40 0.83 4.71
N PHE A 73 3.20 1.96 4.04
CA PHE A 73 4.26 2.93 3.77
C PHE A 73 4.76 3.60 5.06
N ALA A 74 3.86 4.10 5.90
CA ALA A 74 4.19 4.78 7.15
C ALA A 74 4.98 3.87 8.11
N ALA A 75 4.69 2.57 8.12
CA ALA A 75 5.39 1.60 8.94
C ALA A 75 6.89 1.49 8.61
N THR A 76 7.33 1.85 7.41
CA THR A 76 8.77 1.87 7.05
C THR A 76 9.59 2.90 7.84
N PHE A 77 8.96 3.96 8.33
CA PHE A 77 9.58 4.96 9.20
C PHE A 77 9.60 4.52 10.67
N ILE A 78 8.79 3.53 11.04
CA ILE A 78 8.69 2.99 12.40
C ILE A 78 9.70 1.86 12.60
N LEU A 79 9.89 1.03 11.57
CA LEU A 79 10.93 -0.01 11.57
C LEU A 79 12.31 0.64 11.57
N LYS A 80 13.10 0.37 12.62
CA LYS A 80 14.50 0.80 12.71
C LYS A 80 15.32 -0.07 11.78
#